data_AF-A0A6P6MUL9-F1
#
_entry.id   AF-A0A6P6MUL9-F1
#
_cell.length_a   1.000
_cell.length_b   1.000
_cell.length_c   1.000
_cell.angle_alpha   90.00
_cell.angle_beta   90.00
_cell.angle_gamma   90.00
#
_symmetry.space_group_name_H-M   'P 1'
#
loop_
_entity.id
_entity.type
_entity.pdbx_description
1 polymer ?
#
loop_
_entity_poly.entity_id
_entity_poly.type
_entity_poly.pdbx_seq_one_letter_code
_entity_poly.pdbx_strand_id
1 'polypeptide(L)'
;ANVEDETAGVQAVCEIHAVLRYEYHVLYSFSYQIPVLYFRASALDGQPLSLEEVWRNVHLNYRQRLQQGPWDTLTQQEHPLLGQPFFMLHPCRTEEFMKPALDLAQAGNRRVNYIVTWLSVVGPVIRLDVPLSYSTEVSAPD
;
A
#
# COMPACT_ATOMS: atom_id res chain seq x y z
N ALA A 1 -9.60 55.89 16.90
CA ALA A 1 -8.95 54.80 17.62
C ALA A 1 -10.04 53.86 18.11
N ASN A 2 -10.19 52.71 17.46
CA ASN A 2 -11.02 51.62 17.95
C ASN A 2 -10.28 50.34 17.55
N VAL A 3 -9.71 49.67 18.54
CA VAL A 3 -8.94 48.44 18.42
C VAL A 3 -9.60 47.46 19.37
N GLU A 4 -10.47 46.59 18.84
CA GLU A 4 -11.06 45.43 19.50
C GLU A 4 -11.49 44.50 18.34
N ASP A 5 -11.23 43.21 18.26
CA ASP A 5 -10.48 42.25 19.07
C ASP A 5 -10.47 40.98 18.18
N GLU A 6 -9.43 40.77 17.36
CA GLU A 6 -9.28 39.54 16.56
C GLU A 6 -8.64 38.45 17.43
N THR A 7 -9.43 37.83 18.32
CA THR A 7 -9.03 36.54 18.89
C THR A 7 -9.31 35.44 17.88
N ALA A 8 -8.44 35.34 16.88
CA ALA A 8 -8.30 34.14 16.06
C ALA A 8 -7.94 32.99 17.00
N GLY A 9 -8.90 32.10 17.25
CA GLY A 9 -8.69 30.87 17.98
C GLY A 9 -7.62 30.06 17.26
N VAL A 10 -6.40 30.11 17.76
CA VAL A 10 -5.33 29.20 17.38
C VAL A 10 -5.74 27.85 17.93
N GLN A 11 -6.50 27.10 17.14
CA GLN A 11 -6.81 25.72 17.41
C GLN A 11 -5.49 24.98 17.29
N ALA A 12 -4.85 24.77 18.45
CA ALA A 12 -3.70 23.90 18.58
C ALA A 12 -4.14 22.53 18.05
N VAL A 13 -3.76 22.23 16.81
CA VAL A 13 -3.89 20.91 16.25
C VAL A 13 -2.89 20.07 17.03
N CYS A 14 -3.34 19.45 18.12
CA CYS A 14 -2.65 18.30 18.65
C CYS A 14 -2.66 17.29 17.50
N GLU A 15 -1.52 17.11 16.84
CA GLU A 15 -1.30 15.96 15.98
C GLU A 15 -1.35 14.73 16.88
N ILE A 16 -2.56 14.21 17.09
CA ILE A 16 -2.75 12.90 17.68
C ILE A 16 -2.25 11.94 16.61
N HIS A 17 -1.05 11.41 16.79
CA HIS A 17 -0.56 10.30 15.99
C HIS A 17 -1.48 9.09 16.25
N ALA A 18 -2.55 8.99 15.48
CA ALA A 18 -3.50 7.89 15.59
C ALA A 18 -2.77 6.60 15.23
N VAL A 19 -2.78 5.64 16.16
CA VAL A 19 -2.28 4.30 15.89
C VAL A 19 -3.30 3.59 15.02
N LEU A 20 -2.85 3.07 13.89
CA LEU A 20 -3.68 2.38 12.91
C LEU A 20 -3.34 0.89 12.91
N ARG A 21 -4.37 0.05 12.82
CA ARG A 21 -4.24 -1.39 12.58
C ARG A 21 -4.46 -1.65 11.10
N TYR A 22 -3.49 -2.31 10.48
CA TYR A 22 -3.61 -2.82 9.12
C TYR A 22 -3.67 -4.34 9.12
N GLU A 23 -4.51 -4.89 8.26
CA GLU A 23 -4.62 -6.32 7.98
C GLU A 23 -4.45 -6.53 6.49
N TYR A 24 -3.52 -7.38 6.10
CA TYR A 24 -3.13 -7.61 4.70
C TYR A 24 -3.35 -9.08 4.33
N HIS A 25 -4.07 -9.33 3.24
CA HIS A 25 -4.24 -10.65 2.66
C HIS A 25 -3.70 -10.66 1.23
N VAL A 26 -2.81 -11.61 0.94
CA VAL A 26 -2.30 -11.84 -0.41
C VAL A 26 -2.97 -13.07 -0.98
N LEU A 27 -3.69 -12.89 -2.09
CA LEU A 27 -4.42 -13.95 -2.79
C LEU A 27 -3.82 -14.13 -4.18
N TYR A 28 -4.02 -15.29 -4.78
CA TYR A 28 -3.65 -15.53 -6.18
C TYR A 28 -4.83 -15.26 -7.10
N SER A 29 -4.66 -14.38 -8.09
CA SER A 29 -5.65 -14.18 -9.14
C SER A 29 -5.44 -15.16 -10.26
N PHE A 30 -6.42 -16.04 -10.51
CA PHE A 30 -6.36 -16.97 -11.65
C PHE A 30 -6.41 -16.25 -12.99
N SER A 31 -7.20 -15.18 -13.11
CA SER A 31 -7.37 -14.44 -14.36
C SER A 31 -6.09 -13.71 -14.79
N TYR A 32 -5.34 -13.16 -13.83
CA TYR A 32 -4.10 -12.43 -14.11
C TYR A 32 -2.83 -13.25 -13.85
N GLN A 33 -2.95 -14.42 -13.22
CA GLN A 33 -1.85 -15.32 -12.86
C GLN A 33 -0.77 -14.68 -11.98
N ILE A 34 -1.19 -13.81 -11.05
CA ILE A 34 -0.30 -13.04 -10.17
C ILE A 34 -0.90 -12.89 -8.76
N PRO A 35 -0.07 -12.57 -7.75
CA PRO A 35 -0.56 -12.15 -6.45
C PRO A 35 -1.38 -10.85 -6.54
N VAL A 36 -2.40 -10.78 -5.71
CA VAL A 36 -3.28 -9.63 -5.51
C VAL A 36 -3.36 -9.34 -4.03
N LEU A 37 -3.26 -8.07 -3.68
CA LEU A 37 -3.29 -7.63 -2.31
C LEU A 37 -4.66 -7.05 -1.95
N TYR A 38 -5.24 -7.60 -0.90
CA TYR A 38 -6.38 -7.05 -0.19
C TYR A 38 -5.91 -6.53 1.17
N PHE A 39 -6.45 -5.41 1.62
CA PHE A 39 -6.23 -4.94 2.98
C PHE A 39 -7.43 -4.21 3.56
N ARG A 40 -7.45 -4.12 4.88
CA ARG A 40 -8.30 -3.18 5.61
C ARG A 40 -7.47 -2.46 6.64
N ALA A 41 -7.87 -1.23 6.95
CA ALA A 41 -7.26 -0.41 7.97
C ALA A 41 -8.33 0.08 8.94
N SER A 42 -8.03 0.10 10.23
CA SER A 42 -8.91 0.65 11.26
C SER A 42 -8.13 1.43 12.30
N ALA A 43 -8.80 2.35 12.98
CA ALA A 43 -8.32 2.88 14.24
C ALA A 43 -8.36 1.78 15.33
N LEU A 44 -7.70 2.02 16.47
CA LEU A 44 -7.66 1.06 17.59
C LEU A 44 -9.02 0.81 18.25
N ASP A 45 -9.96 1.74 18.10
CA ASP A 45 -11.36 1.59 18.52
C ASP A 45 -12.19 0.72 17.56
N GLY A 46 -11.58 0.23 16.47
CA GLY A 46 -12.20 -0.62 15.46
C GLY A 46 -12.91 0.14 14.35
N GLN A 47 -12.92 1.48 14.35
CA GLN A 47 -13.50 2.24 13.25
C GLN A 47 -12.70 2.04 11.96
N PRO A 48 -13.32 1.57 10.87
CA PRO A 48 -12.62 1.38 9.60
C PRO A 48 -12.25 2.72 8.98
N LEU A 49 -11.09 2.78 8.33
CA LEU A 49 -10.67 3.98 7.63
C LEU A 49 -11.47 4.17 6.34
N SER A 50 -11.81 5.42 6.05
CA SER A 50 -12.33 5.81 4.74
C SER A 50 -11.24 5.68 3.67
N LEU A 51 -11.66 5.63 2.40
CA LEU A 51 -10.72 5.64 1.28
C LEU A 51 -9.81 6.89 1.34
N GLU A 52 -10.38 8.06 1.61
CA GLU A 52 -9.65 9.33 1.76
C GLU A 52 -8.63 9.29 2.91
N GLU A 53 -8.95 8.63 4.02
CA GLU A 53 -8.04 8.48 5.15
C GLU A 53 -6.89 7.55 4.79
N VAL A 54 -7.16 6.41 4.14
CA VAL A 54 -6.11 5.53 3.60
C VAL A 54 -5.18 6.32 2.70
N TRP A 55 -5.73 7.17 1.84
CA TRP A 55 -4.98 8.04 0.93
C TRP A 55 -4.08 9.05 1.60
N ARG A 56 -4.58 9.71 2.65
CA ARG A 56 -3.81 10.62 3.51
C ARG A 56 -2.70 9.91 4.28
N ASN A 57 -2.71 8.59 4.32
CA ASN A 57 -1.67 7.78 4.96
C ASN A 57 -0.64 7.21 3.97
N VAL A 58 -0.88 7.27 2.65
CA VAL A 58 0.10 6.89 1.62
C VAL A 58 1.27 7.87 1.61
N HIS A 59 2.51 7.37 1.50
CA HIS A 59 3.72 8.21 1.54
C HIS A 59 3.81 9.17 0.33
N LEU A 60 4.31 10.39 0.55
CA LEU A 60 4.29 11.51 -0.41
C LEU A 60 4.98 11.19 -1.75
N ASN A 61 6.11 10.48 -1.73
CA ASN A 61 6.83 10.05 -2.95
C ASN A 61 5.98 9.13 -3.84
N TYR A 62 5.06 8.38 -3.23
CA TYR A 62 4.08 7.62 -3.97
C TYR A 62 2.98 8.57 -4.44
N ARG A 63 2.46 9.48 -3.60
CA ARG A 63 1.39 10.44 -3.98
C ARG A 63 1.62 11.17 -5.31
N GLN A 64 2.82 11.63 -5.63
CA GLN A 64 3.06 12.33 -6.91
C GLN A 64 2.97 11.40 -8.14
N ARG A 65 3.58 10.22 -8.07
CA ARG A 65 3.35 9.15 -9.08
C ARG A 65 1.89 8.72 -9.10
N LEU A 66 1.23 8.88 -7.97
CA LEU A 66 -0.16 8.58 -7.73
C LEU A 66 -1.14 9.74 -8.10
N GLN A 67 -0.64 10.89 -8.57
CA GLN A 67 -1.44 12.07 -8.94
C GLN A 67 -1.44 12.36 -10.45
N GLN A 68 -0.47 11.86 -11.22
CA GLN A 68 -0.46 11.97 -12.70
C GLN A 68 -1.38 10.94 -13.40
N GLY A 69 -2.35 10.38 -12.68
CA GLY A 69 -3.36 9.42 -13.14
C GLY A 69 -3.03 7.94 -12.81
N PRO A 70 -3.52 7.38 -11.68
CA PRO A 70 -3.13 6.01 -11.29
C PRO A 70 -4.05 5.24 -10.31
N TRP A 71 -5.27 5.69 -10.01
CA TRP A 71 -6.19 5.06 -9.03
C TRP A 71 -7.47 4.46 -9.62
N ASP A 72 -7.37 3.95 -10.85
CA ASP A 72 -8.16 2.78 -11.23
C ASP A 72 -7.67 1.50 -10.49
N THR A 73 -6.59 1.61 -9.70
CA THR A 73 -5.94 0.47 -9.07
C THR A 73 -6.37 0.22 -7.63
N LEU A 74 -6.61 1.20 -6.75
CA LEU A 74 -7.22 0.88 -5.45
C LEU A 74 -8.74 1.04 -5.52
N THR A 75 -9.42 -0.05 -5.23
CA THR A 75 -10.87 -0.12 -5.21
C THR A 75 -11.33 -0.79 -3.93
N GLN A 76 -12.55 -0.50 -3.49
CA GLN A 76 -13.19 -1.26 -2.43
C GLN A 76 -13.92 -2.44 -3.08
N GLN A 77 -13.57 -3.65 -2.65
CA GLN A 77 -14.11 -4.91 -3.18
C GLN A 77 -14.49 -5.83 -2.03
N GLU A 78 -15.38 -6.77 -2.31
CA GLU A 78 -15.67 -7.85 -1.40
C GLU A 78 -14.50 -8.85 -1.41
N HIS A 79 -14.00 -9.21 -0.22
CA HIS A 79 -12.95 -10.20 -0.08
C HIS A 79 -13.47 -11.58 -0.49
N PRO A 80 -12.89 -12.25 -1.50
CA PRO A 80 -13.50 -13.41 -2.16
C PRO A 80 -13.67 -14.64 -1.25
N LEU A 81 -12.91 -14.72 -0.15
CA LEU A 81 -13.03 -15.80 0.84
C LEU A 81 -13.84 -15.43 2.08
N LEU A 82 -14.01 -14.14 2.36
CA LEU A 82 -14.59 -13.66 3.64
C LEU A 82 -15.95 -12.99 3.48
N GLY A 83 -16.29 -12.54 2.28
CA GLY A 83 -17.53 -11.81 2.02
C GLY A 83 -17.59 -10.45 2.72
N GLN A 84 -16.44 -9.85 3.00
CA GLN A 84 -16.30 -8.60 3.77
C GLN A 84 -15.64 -7.50 2.95
N PRO A 85 -15.93 -6.22 3.22
CA PRO A 85 -15.34 -5.11 2.49
C PRO A 85 -13.84 -4.98 2.80
N PHE A 86 -13.03 -4.99 1.74
CA PHE A 86 -11.59 -4.76 1.77
C PHE A 86 -11.22 -3.76 0.67
N PHE A 87 -10.13 -3.04 0.87
CA PHE A 87 -9.46 -2.35 -0.22
C PHE A 87 -8.61 -3.35 -1.00
N MET A 88 -8.62 -3.25 -2.33
CA MET A 88 -7.91 -4.14 -3.24
C MET A 88 -7.03 -3.31 -4.15
N LEU A 89 -5.75 -3.68 -4.26
CA LEU A 89 -4.89 -3.21 -5.34
C LEU A 89 -5.13 -4.07 -6.58
N HIS A 90 -5.70 -3.47 -7.60
CA HIS A 90 -6.07 -4.10 -8.86
C HIS A 90 -4.82 -4.62 -9.58
N PRO A 91 -4.85 -5.87 -10.07
CA PRO A 91 -3.67 -6.51 -10.64
C PRO A 91 -3.24 -5.97 -12.00
N CYS A 92 -4.09 -5.24 -12.74
CA CYS A 92 -3.89 -4.98 -14.18
C CYS A 92 -2.55 -4.33 -14.56
N ARG A 93 -1.94 -3.53 -13.68
CA ARG A 93 -0.66 -2.86 -13.96
C ARG A 93 0.54 -3.55 -13.30
N THR A 94 0.35 -4.73 -12.69
CA THR A 94 1.42 -5.44 -12.01
C THR A 94 2.56 -5.83 -12.96
N GLU A 95 2.22 -6.21 -14.19
CA GLU A 95 3.24 -6.57 -15.18
C GLU A 95 4.16 -5.39 -15.53
N GLU A 96 3.63 -4.16 -15.54
CA GLU A 96 4.40 -2.95 -15.91
C GLU A 96 5.62 -2.74 -15.01
N PHE A 97 5.54 -3.13 -13.74
CA PHE A 97 6.66 -3.00 -12.79
C PHE A 97 7.37 -4.32 -12.49
N MET A 98 6.71 -5.48 -12.63
CA MET A 98 7.35 -6.78 -12.39
C MET A 98 8.23 -7.24 -13.54
N LYS A 99 7.80 -7.01 -14.79
CA LYS A 99 8.52 -7.50 -15.98
C LYS A 99 9.96 -6.97 -16.06
N PRO A 100 10.23 -5.65 -15.90
CA PRO A 100 11.61 -5.16 -15.93
C PRO A 100 12.50 -5.73 -14.81
N ALA A 101 11.93 -5.98 -13.63
CA ALA A 101 12.67 -6.56 -12.51
C ALA A 101 13.06 -8.02 -12.77
N LEU A 102 12.16 -8.79 -13.40
CA LEU A 102 12.41 -10.17 -13.80
C LEU A 102 13.41 -10.26 -14.95
N ASP A 103 13.26 -9.42 -15.98
CA ASP A 103 14.16 -9.38 -17.13
C ASP A 103 15.60 -9.05 -16.70
N LEU A 104 15.77 -8.08 -15.79
CA LEU A 104 17.07 -7.71 -15.23
C LEU A 104 17.71 -8.88 -14.47
N ALA A 105 16.92 -9.62 -13.70
CA ALA A 105 17.42 -10.77 -12.96
C ALA A 105 17.79 -11.94 -13.88
N GLN A 106 17.00 -12.19 -14.92
CA GLN A 106 17.30 -13.19 -15.94
C GLN A 106 18.59 -12.85 -16.68
N ALA A 107 18.76 -11.61 -17.13
CA ALA A 107 19.98 -11.14 -17.79
C ALA A 107 21.22 -11.26 -16.87
N GLY A 108 21.03 -11.06 -15.57
CA GLY A 108 22.08 -11.22 -14.56
C GLY A 108 22.26 -12.64 -14.01
N ASN A 109 21.50 -13.63 -14.48
CA ASN A 109 21.43 -14.99 -13.94
C ASN A 109 21.23 -15.04 -12.41
N ARG A 110 20.36 -14.17 -11.88
CA ARG A 110 20.05 -14.05 -10.45
C ARG A 110 18.72 -14.72 -10.12
N ARG A 111 18.67 -15.43 -9.00
CA ARG A 111 17.39 -15.90 -8.44
C ARG A 111 16.61 -14.72 -7.89
N VAL A 112 15.29 -14.75 -8.05
CA VAL A 112 14.37 -13.71 -7.54
C VAL A 112 13.25 -14.39 -6.77
N ASN A 113 12.95 -13.87 -5.58
CA ASN A 113 11.70 -14.18 -4.91
C ASN A 113 10.63 -13.22 -5.42
N TYR A 114 9.77 -13.73 -6.31
CA TYR A 114 8.72 -12.96 -6.96
C TYR A 114 7.85 -12.20 -5.94
N ILE A 115 7.46 -12.86 -4.83
CA ILE A 115 6.58 -12.27 -3.81
C ILE A 115 7.29 -11.12 -3.09
N VAL A 116 8.54 -11.30 -2.69
CA VAL A 116 9.32 -10.25 -2.00
C VAL A 116 9.56 -9.08 -2.94
N THR A 117 9.92 -9.33 -4.20
CA THR A 117 10.10 -8.28 -5.21
C THR A 117 8.81 -7.51 -5.46
N TRP A 118 7.69 -8.22 -5.63
CA TRP A 118 6.38 -7.62 -5.80
C TRP A 118 5.97 -6.79 -4.58
N LEU A 119 6.09 -7.33 -3.36
CA LEU A 119 5.79 -6.62 -2.11
C LEU A 119 6.68 -5.38 -1.91
N SER A 120 7.92 -5.42 -2.37
CA SER A 120 8.83 -4.25 -2.31
C SER A 120 8.32 -3.08 -3.16
N VAL A 121 7.54 -3.36 -4.21
CA VAL A 121 6.93 -2.34 -5.06
C VAL A 121 5.56 -1.91 -4.53
N VAL A 122 4.69 -2.85 -4.18
CA VAL A 122 3.29 -2.54 -3.79
C VAL A 122 3.13 -2.18 -2.32
N GLY A 123 3.96 -2.73 -1.44
CA GLY A 123 3.82 -2.60 0.01
C GLY A 123 3.88 -1.15 0.50
N PRO A 124 4.87 -0.35 0.08
CA PRO A 124 4.97 1.05 0.51
C PRO A 124 3.75 1.92 0.16
N VAL A 125 3.01 1.56 -0.89
CA VAL A 125 1.76 2.26 -1.30
C VAL A 125 0.69 2.14 -0.23
N ILE A 126 0.70 1.07 0.56
CA ILE A 126 -0.35 0.70 1.52
C ILE A 126 0.17 0.59 2.95
N ARG A 127 1.28 1.29 3.26
CA ARG A 127 1.95 1.29 4.57
C ARG A 127 2.49 -0.08 5.02
N LEU A 128 2.67 -1.01 4.08
CA LEU A 128 3.35 -2.27 4.35
C LEU A 128 4.85 -2.09 4.10
N ASP A 129 5.62 -2.03 5.19
CA ASP A 129 7.09 -2.06 5.13
C ASP A 129 7.57 -3.51 5.16
N VAL A 130 8.44 -3.86 4.22
CA VAL A 130 9.02 -5.21 4.10
C VAL A 130 10.50 -5.13 4.43
N PRO A 131 10.93 -5.66 5.60
CA PRO A 131 12.33 -5.64 5.99
C PRO A 131 13.24 -6.28 4.93
N LEU A 132 14.41 -5.69 4.72
CA LEU A 132 15.40 -6.18 3.75
C LEU A 132 15.86 -7.63 4.03
N SER A 133 15.76 -8.11 5.27
CA SER A 133 16.07 -9.50 5.63
C SER A 133 15.28 -10.52 4.78
N TYR A 134 14.05 -10.19 4.39
CA TYR A 134 13.25 -11.05 3.51
C TYR A 134 13.80 -11.19 2.10
N SER A 135 14.66 -10.26 1.65
CA SER A 135 15.33 -10.35 0.35
C SER A 135 16.58 -11.23 0.37
N THR A 136 17.19 -11.43 1.53
CA THR A 136 18.51 -12.07 1.66
C THR A 136 18.47 -13.60 1.76
N GLU A 137 17.37 -14.20 2.23
CA GLU A 137 17.27 -15.66 2.45
C GLU A 137 17.27 -16.50 1.16
N VAL A 138 17.04 -15.89 -0.01
CA VAL A 138 17.07 -16.56 -1.32
C VAL A 138 18.51 -16.92 -1.75
N SER A 139 19.52 -16.40 -1.05
CA SER A 139 20.93 -16.53 -1.41
C SER A 139 21.62 -17.77 -0.81
N ALA A 140 20.93 -18.56 0.03
CA ALA A 140 21.50 -19.82 0.51
C ALA A 140 21.53 -20.83 -0.66
N PRO A 141 22.72 -21.36 -1.03
CA PRO A 141 22.79 -22.45 -1.99
C PRO A 141 22.27 -23.73 -1.35
N ASP A 142 21.46 -24.49 -2.10
CA ASP A 142 21.14 -25.89 -1.80
C ASP A 142 22.38 -26.78 -1.96
#